data_AF-A0A399ZAP0-F1
#
_entry.id   AF-A0A399ZAP0-F1
#
_cell.length_a   1.000
_cell.length_b   1.000
_cell.length_c   1.000
_cell.angle_alpha   90.00
_cell.angle_beta   90.00
_cell.angle_gamma   90.00
#
_symmetry.space_group_name_H-M   'P 1'
#
loop_
_entity.id
_entity.type
_entity.pdbx_description
1 polymer ?
#
loop_
_entity_poly.entity_id
_entity_poly.type
_entity_poly.pdbx_seq_one_letter_code
_entity_poly.pdbx_strand_id
1 'polypeptide(L)' 'MAVVRYDTAHGKPHRDILHPNGDQTKDWFEGYSLAEVLTIGKNDIMENWSSYRNRFIKEMNK' A
#
# COMPACT_ATOMS: atom_id res chain seq x y z
N MET A 1 -7.42 -6.30 -2.91
CA MET A 1 -6.33 -5.40 -2.46
C MET A 1 -5.07 -6.19 -2.54
N ALA A 2 -4.27 -5.75 -3.49
CA ALA A 2 -3.07 -6.36 -3.94
C ALA A 2 -1.86 -5.81 -3.14
N VAL A 3 -0.62 -5.99 -3.59
CA VAL A 3 0.56 -5.62 -2.78
C VAL A 3 0.50 -4.14 -2.42
N VAL A 4 0.72 -3.83 -1.14
CA VAL A 4 0.65 -2.46 -0.61
C VAL A 4 2.05 -1.89 -0.51
N ARG A 5 2.23 -0.67 -1.03
CA ARG A 5 3.46 0.13 -0.88
C ARG A 5 3.11 1.49 -0.30
N TYR A 6 3.82 1.90 0.73
CA TYR A 6 3.77 3.27 1.22
C TYR A 6 4.97 4.04 0.63
N ASP A 7 4.69 5.18 0.03
CA ASP A 7 5.70 6.04 -0.59
C ASP A 7 5.53 7.48 -0.08
N THR A 8 6.66 8.16 0.05
CA THR A 8 6.77 9.56 0.47
C THR A 8 7.39 10.44 -0.63
N ALA A 9 7.62 9.89 -1.82
CA ALA A 9 8.15 10.61 -2.96
C ALA A 9 7.32 11.87 -3.27
N HIS A 10 8.02 12.92 -3.70
CA HIS A 10 7.46 14.23 -4.05
C HIS A 10 6.77 14.99 -2.89
N GLY A 11 7.07 14.63 -1.63
CA GLY A 11 6.57 15.34 -0.45
C GLY A 11 5.08 15.13 -0.18
N LYS A 12 4.45 14.18 -0.88
CA LYS A 12 3.03 13.83 -0.70
C LYS A 12 2.93 12.37 -0.30
N PRO A 13 2.65 12.08 0.97
CA PRO A 13 2.58 10.71 1.43
C PRO A 13 1.35 10.01 0.85
N HIS A 14 1.55 8.82 0.29
CA HIS A 14 0.48 8.04 -0.34
C HIS A 14 0.71 6.53 -0.17
N ARG A 15 -0.39 5.79 -0.26
CA ARG A 15 -0.40 4.33 -0.35
C ARG A 15 -0.74 3.93 -1.77
N ASP A 16 0.08 3.04 -2.33
CA ASP A 16 -0.16 2.38 -3.59
C ASP A 16 -0.66 0.96 -3.36
N ILE A 17 -1.69 0.57 -4.12
CA ILE A 17 -2.21 -0.79 -4.18
C ILE A 17 -1.90 -1.32 -5.58
N LEU A 18 -1.05 -2.34 -5.64
CA LEU A 18 -0.46 -2.86 -6.88
C LEU A 18 -1.06 -4.21 -7.26
N HIS A 19 -1.86 -4.26 -8.33
CA HIS A 19 -2.55 -5.46 -8.80
C HIS A 19 -1.68 -6.34 -9.72
N PRO A 20 -1.91 -7.67 -9.78
CA PRO A 20 -1.12 -8.57 -10.62
C PRO A 20 -1.17 -8.27 -12.11
N ASN A 21 -2.26 -7.66 -12.58
CA ASN A 21 -2.43 -7.23 -13.97
C ASN A 21 -1.66 -5.93 -14.31
N GLY A 22 -0.96 -5.34 -13.34
CA GLY A 22 -0.23 -4.08 -13.49
C GLY A 22 -1.02 -2.83 -13.13
N ASP A 23 -2.32 -2.95 -12.83
CA ASP A 23 -3.12 -1.81 -12.39
C ASP A 23 -2.67 -1.32 -11.01
N GLN A 24 -2.73 0.00 -10.82
CA GLN A 24 -2.35 0.65 -9.57
C GLN A 24 -3.45 1.60 -9.11
N THR A 25 -3.86 1.46 -7.85
CA THR A 25 -4.72 2.43 -7.16
C THR A 25 -3.90 3.23 -6.15
N LYS A 26 -4.16 4.54 -6.05
CA LYS A 26 -3.48 5.44 -5.12
C LYS A 26 -4.45 6.00 -4.09
N ASP A 27 -4.10 5.85 -2.82
CA ASP A 27 -4.76 6.51 -1.70
C ASP A 27 -3.83 7.61 -1.15
N TRP A 28 -4.30 8.86 -1.23
CA TRP A 28 -3.56 10.01 -0.72
C TRP A 28 -3.82 10.20 0.78
N PHE A 29 -2.77 10.48 1.55
CA PHE A 29 -2.89 10.86 2.96
C PHE A 29 -2.86 12.39 3.09
N GLU A 30 -3.91 13.03 2.63
CA GLU A 30 -4.03 14.49 2.74
C GLU A 30 -4.06 14.92 4.21
N GLY A 31 -3.29 15.97 4.55
CA GLY A 31 -3.21 16.50 5.91
C GLY A 31 -2.28 15.74 6.86
N TYR A 32 -1.71 14.61 6.45
CA TYR A 32 -0.72 13.89 7.25
C TYR A 32 0.71 14.31 6.90
N SER A 33 1.56 14.33 7.92
CA SER A 33 3.01 14.45 7.75
C SER A 33 3.62 13.14 7.23
N LEU A 34 4.82 13.25 6.65
CA LEU A 34 5.58 12.08 6.19
C LEU A 34 5.87 11.09 7.33
N ALA A 35 6.16 11.60 8.53
CA ALA A 35 6.49 10.78 9.70
C ALA A 35 5.27 9.97 10.19
N GLU A 36 4.08 10.58 10.16
CA GLU A 36 2.83 9.89 10.50
C GLU A 36 2.56 8.76 9.50
N VAL A 37 2.67 9.04 8.20
CA VAL A 37 2.38 8.02 7.18
C VAL A 37 3.43 6.92 7.14
N LEU A 38 4.70 7.22 7.42
CA LEU A 38 5.73 6.20 7.62
C LEU A 38 5.37 5.26 8.78
N THR A 39 4.90 5.82 9.89
CA THR A 39 4.50 5.04 11.07
C THR A 39 3.27 4.17 10.76
N ILE A 40 2.26 4.75 10.12
CA ILE A 40 1.05 4.04 9.67
C ILE A 40 1.44 2.90 8.73
N GLY A 41 2.23 3.18 7.69
CA GLY A 41 2.63 2.19 6.69
C GLY A 41 3.46 1.06 7.26
N LYS A 42 4.36 1.36 8.20
CA LYS A 42 5.13 0.32 8.90
C LYS A 42 4.22 -0.62 9.68
N ASN A 43 3.31 -0.07 10.49
CA ASN A 43 2.40 -0.88 11.31
C ASN A 43 1.44 -1.70 10.43
N ASP A 44 0.87 -1.08 9.40
CA ASP A 44 -0.03 -1.73 8.45
C ASP A 44 0.63 -2.92 7.75
N ILE A 45 1.84 -2.75 7.23
CA ILE A 45 2.59 -3.84 6.58
C ILE A 45 2.88 -4.96 7.58
N MET A 46 3.35 -4.63 8.80
CA MET A 46 3.67 -5.63 9.83
C MET A 46 2.44 -6.47 10.22
N GLU A 47 1.27 -5.83 10.33
CA GLU A 47 0.03 -6.49 10.74
C GLU A 47 -0.63 -7.27 9.60
N ASN A 48 -0.56 -6.76 8.36
CA ASN A 48 -1.41 -7.23 7.26
C ASN A 48 -0.67 -7.92 6.11
N TRP A 49 0.67 -8.00 6.11
CA TRP A 49 1.45 -8.51 4.98
C TRP A 49 0.96 -9.86 4.42
N SER A 50 0.73 -10.84 5.29
CA SER A 50 0.26 -12.18 4.88
C SER A 50 -1.08 -12.12 4.15
N SER A 51 -1.98 -11.23 4.57
CA SER A 51 -3.28 -11.01 3.92
C SER A 51 -3.11 -10.38 2.54
N TYR A 52 -2.25 -9.36 2.41
CA TYR A 52 -1.95 -8.72 1.12
C TYR A 52 -1.37 -9.69 0.12
N ARG A 53 -0.37 -10.48 0.53
CA ARG A 53 0.23 -11.51 -0.33
C ARG A 53 -0.79 -12.55 -0.79
N ASN A 54 -1.60 -13.07 0.14
CA ASN A 54 -2.62 -14.08 -0.20
C ASN A 54 -3.67 -13.53 -1.17
N ARG A 55 -4.10 -12.27 -1.00
CA ARG A 55 -5.03 -11.61 -1.92
C ARG A 55 -4.41 -11.39 -3.29
N PHE A 56 -3.15 -10.93 -3.36
CA PHE A 56 -2.43 -10.77 -4.63
C PHE A 56 -2.37 -12.09 -5.42
N ILE A 57 -1.97 -13.19 -4.76
CA ILE A 57 -1.92 -14.52 -5.39
C ILE A 57 -3.32 -14.96 -5.86
N LYS A 58 -4.36 -14.69 -5.06
CA LYS A 58 -5.75 -15.01 -5.45
C LYS A 58 -6.21 -14.19 -6.65
N GLU A 59 -5.83 -12.92 -6.75
CA GLU A 59 -6.12 -12.07 -7.90
C GLU A 59 -5.36 -12.53 -9.16
N MET A 60 -4.13 -13.05 -9.01
CA MET A 60 -3.31 -13.55 -10.13
C MET A 60 -3.84 -14.85 -10.74
N ASN A 61 -4.54 -15.67 -9.95
CA ASN A 61 -5.11 -16.95 -10.38
C ASN A 61 -6.55 -16.85 -10.89
N LYS A 62 -7.07 -15.63 -11.07
CA LYS A 62 -8.36 -15.34 -11.70
C LYS A 62 -8.16 -14.99 -13.16
#